data_AF-A0AA39NQ78-F1
#
_entry.id   AF-A0AA39NQ78-F1
#
_cell.length_a   1.000
_cell.length_b   1.000
_cell.length_c   1.000
_cell.angle_alpha   90.00
_cell.angle_beta   90.00
_cell.angle_gamma   90.00
#
_symmetry.space_group_name_H-M   'P 1'
#
loop_
_entity.id
_entity.type
_entity.pdbx_description
1 polymer ?
#
loop_
_entity_poly.entity_id
_entity_poly.type
_entity_poly.pdbx_seq_one_letter_code
_entity_poly.pdbx_strand_id
1 'polypeptide(L)'
;MLSMGLIDMFFFHLNKEPPADFSRATYEKTPDADRAFMSLLGLSKISNFLRDGHPYEQQMVDDWPGAFKWSVYLVAGRVQSPEATPQSKRSTLDVITAAWYSISRTDPVRNIMAATPGTVEVATQLWINEDSRNMAASTAGLPTASACLDALLSDGVGDCLDRVVKAGGGNADSIAQLAVSRLKTAINNAQMNHTAIVIYLDLIGHLCRKPRHPLRHAFLNLNIIPMFTKIALNALKMLNERAPDIMLDVMVSSMCFMFNCLESTDGFTWVIQAVNAGLLTAWVDSSPYFHRLHPEDRDTVVSIIRDIVPRYLVYRSVINAINGAMSKLDDESFPHKNRVFGSTVRDVWIDFHKQCLERLLVSIHAKAIKGKAVTCDNVKCQKVDAKNNFQKCSSCGTTLYCSKGYQKVAWKEGGHKDMCKMKQQERKEGKLQSITKSDAAFFHDLATRDARHHLPYLHRLARSEYPKIKDSGFIIYIDYTILPAKFSLKPLADYERNMPASLDGSSNAEARNEAFVKRARENPGKFMLIQSQLSNGIGVQLVTSVVTADFWNSETWDFPLHPSLVNNDGNSLDDEAYDTNVDSVDIMKARMILNQFAKSVTGGEETLF
;
A
#
# COMPACT_ATOMS: atom_id res chain seq x y z
N MET A 1 19.12 19.97 -38.31
CA MET A 1 19.83 18.77 -37.81
C MET A 1 19.11 17.51 -38.23
N LEU A 2 17.89 17.24 -37.75
CA LEU A 2 17.13 16.04 -38.18
C LEU A 2 16.91 15.97 -39.69
N SER A 3 16.55 17.09 -40.32
CA SER A 3 16.42 17.22 -41.78
C SER A 3 17.69 16.94 -42.59
N MET A 4 18.85 16.79 -41.94
CA MET A 4 20.12 16.47 -42.58
C MET A 4 20.40 14.95 -42.63
N GLY A 5 19.45 14.10 -42.22
CA GLY A 5 19.63 12.64 -42.23
C GLY A 5 20.63 12.14 -41.19
N LEU A 6 20.79 12.85 -40.07
CA LEU A 6 21.75 12.44 -39.02
C LEU A 6 21.39 11.10 -38.38
N ILE A 7 20.10 10.83 -38.20
CA ILE A 7 19.63 9.55 -37.65
C ILE A 7 19.93 8.42 -38.64
N ASP A 8 19.67 8.63 -39.93
CA ASP A 8 20.06 7.69 -41.00
C ASP A 8 21.55 7.40 -40.99
N MET A 9 22.38 8.43 -40.83
CA MET A 9 23.84 8.29 -40.76
C MET A 9 24.28 7.48 -39.52
N PHE A 10 23.68 7.73 -38.35
CA PHE A 10 24.01 7.00 -37.13
C PHE A 10 23.64 5.51 -37.27
N PHE A 11 22.42 5.21 -37.73
CA PHE A 11 22.00 3.82 -37.92
C PHE A 11 22.71 3.12 -39.08
N PHE A 12 23.10 3.84 -40.13
CA PHE A 12 23.95 3.29 -41.18
C PHE A 12 25.26 2.68 -40.64
N HIS A 13 25.89 3.35 -39.67
CA HIS A 13 27.09 2.82 -39.01
C HIS A 13 26.78 1.70 -38.02
N LEU A 14 25.64 1.77 -37.33
CA LEU A 14 25.22 0.74 -36.36
C LEU A 14 24.68 -0.53 -37.04
N ASN A 15 24.25 -0.47 -38.29
CA ASN A 15 23.78 -1.65 -39.05
C ASN A 15 24.93 -2.48 -39.64
N LYS A 16 26.18 -2.03 -39.53
CA LYS A 16 27.34 -2.85 -39.84
C LYS A 16 27.50 -3.96 -38.79
N GLU A 17 28.05 -5.10 -39.16
CA GLU A 17 28.35 -6.16 -38.19
C GLU A 17 29.59 -5.80 -37.35
N PRO A 18 29.53 -5.93 -36.01
CA PRO A 18 30.71 -5.79 -35.16
C PRO A 18 31.71 -6.93 -35.41
N PRO A 19 33.02 -6.70 -35.17
CA PRO A 19 34.01 -7.76 -35.23
C PRO A 19 33.68 -8.90 -34.26
N ALA A 20 34.06 -10.13 -34.61
CA ALA A 20 33.90 -11.28 -33.73
C ALA A 20 34.90 -11.28 -32.54
N ASP A 21 36.01 -10.56 -32.67
CA ASP A 21 37.02 -10.42 -31.62
C ASP A 21 36.77 -9.18 -30.74
N PHE A 22 36.52 -9.43 -29.45
CA PHE A 22 36.27 -8.43 -28.41
C PHE A 22 37.54 -7.90 -27.75
N SER A 23 38.74 -8.34 -28.21
CA SER A 23 40.01 -7.90 -27.64
C SER A 23 40.20 -6.39 -27.77
N ARG A 24 40.92 -5.82 -26.80
CA ARG A 24 41.23 -4.40 -26.79
C ARG A 24 41.98 -3.96 -28.03
N ALA A 25 42.94 -4.76 -28.46
CA ALA A 25 43.75 -4.51 -29.65
C ALA A 25 42.90 -4.41 -30.92
N THR A 26 41.82 -5.18 -31.01
CA THR A 26 40.95 -5.19 -32.18
C THR A 26 40.07 -3.97 -32.23
N TYR A 27 39.42 -3.56 -31.13
CA TYR A 27 38.57 -2.37 -31.20
C TYR A 27 39.37 -1.08 -31.39
N GLU A 28 40.56 -0.94 -30.79
CA GLU A 28 41.40 0.28 -30.94
C GLU A 28 41.93 0.47 -32.36
N LYS A 29 41.92 -0.60 -33.18
CA LYS A 29 42.40 -0.58 -34.57
C LYS A 29 41.29 -0.64 -35.60
N THR A 30 40.02 -0.72 -35.19
CA THR A 30 38.89 -0.91 -36.11
C THR A 30 38.10 0.40 -36.28
N PRO A 31 38.24 1.10 -37.43
CA PRO A 31 37.55 2.38 -37.65
C PRO A 31 36.02 2.29 -37.55
N ASP A 32 35.44 1.12 -37.84
CA ASP A 32 33.99 0.90 -37.71
C ASP A 32 33.53 0.87 -36.25
N ALA A 33 34.35 0.40 -35.30
CA ALA A 33 34.03 0.45 -33.88
C ALA A 33 33.99 1.90 -33.36
N ASP A 34 34.91 2.75 -33.82
CA ASP A 34 34.90 4.17 -33.48
C ASP A 34 33.71 4.91 -34.10
N ARG A 35 33.34 4.60 -35.35
CA ARG A 35 32.14 5.16 -35.99
C ARG A 35 30.86 4.73 -35.28
N ALA A 36 30.76 3.46 -34.89
CA ALA A 36 29.62 2.96 -34.11
C ALA A 36 29.55 3.66 -32.74
N PHE A 37 30.68 3.80 -32.04
CA PHE A 37 30.76 4.52 -30.77
C PHE A 37 30.33 5.98 -30.91
N MET A 38 30.82 6.68 -31.94
CA MET A 38 30.43 8.07 -32.23
C MET A 38 28.96 8.18 -32.63
N SER A 39 28.40 7.17 -33.29
CA SER A 39 26.98 7.11 -33.64
C SER A 39 26.10 6.95 -32.39
N LEU A 40 26.49 6.09 -31.44
CA LEU A 40 25.84 6.00 -30.13
C LEU A 40 25.96 7.31 -29.35
N LEU A 41 27.14 7.94 -29.35
CA LEU A 41 27.32 9.26 -28.76
C LEU A 41 26.40 10.30 -29.42
N GLY A 42 26.24 10.27 -30.74
CA GLY A 42 25.29 11.10 -31.48
C GLY A 42 23.85 10.85 -31.03
N LEU A 43 23.42 9.59 -30.96
CA LEU A 43 22.10 9.20 -30.47
C LEU A 43 21.84 9.67 -29.02
N SER A 44 22.87 9.70 -28.17
CA SER A 44 22.75 10.20 -26.79
C SER A 44 22.41 11.71 -26.70
N LYS A 45 22.63 12.47 -27.78
CA LYS A 45 22.43 13.93 -27.80
C LYS A 45 21.12 14.37 -28.47
N ILE A 46 20.38 13.45 -29.08
CA ILE A 46 19.16 13.78 -29.83
C ILE A 46 17.86 13.59 -29.03
N SER A 47 17.94 13.22 -27.75
CA SER A 47 16.77 12.86 -26.92
C SER A 47 15.66 13.90 -26.94
N ASN A 48 16.00 15.18 -26.88
CA ASN A 48 15.02 16.28 -26.89
C ASN A 48 14.21 16.38 -28.19
N PHE A 49 14.65 15.72 -29.27
CA PHE A 49 13.97 15.72 -30.56
C PHE A 49 13.11 14.46 -30.78
N LEU A 50 13.29 13.41 -29.98
CA LEU A 50 12.54 12.16 -30.10
C LEU A 50 11.31 12.23 -29.19
N ARG A 51 10.13 12.34 -29.79
CA ARG A 51 8.82 12.28 -29.13
C ARG A 51 7.96 11.24 -29.83
N ASP A 52 6.87 10.81 -29.19
CA ASP A 52 5.93 9.87 -29.81
C ASP A 52 5.42 10.41 -31.16
N GLY A 53 5.35 9.52 -32.15
CA GLY A 53 4.96 9.88 -33.53
C GLY A 53 6.05 10.57 -34.35
N HIS A 54 7.32 10.53 -33.91
CA HIS A 54 8.43 11.06 -34.70
C HIS A 54 8.61 10.26 -36.01
N PRO A 55 8.93 10.91 -37.16
CA PRO A 55 9.08 10.23 -38.46
C PRO A 55 10.18 9.15 -38.55
N TYR A 56 11.03 9.01 -37.52
CA TYR A 56 12.10 8.01 -37.48
C TYR A 56 11.80 6.86 -36.52
N GLU A 57 10.61 6.82 -35.91
CA GLU A 57 10.23 5.78 -34.96
C GLU A 57 10.36 4.38 -35.57
N GLN A 58 9.78 4.17 -36.76
CA GLN A 58 9.87 2.88 -37.46
C GLN A 58 11.32 2.51 -37.81
N GLN A 59 12.12 3.48 -38.28
CA GLN A 59 13.53 3.25 -38.56
C GLN A 59 14.29 2.83 -37.30
N MET A 60 14.06 3.48 -36.16
CA MET A 60 14.69 3.10 -34.89
C MET A 60 14.32 1.68 -34.47
N VAL A 61 13.07 1.25 -34.72
CA VAL A 61 12.64 -0.14 -34.50
C VAL A 61 13.38 -1.10 -35.41
N ASP A 62 13.45 -0.80 -36.71
CA ASP A 62 14.07 -1.65 -37.72
C ASP A 62 15.59 -1.78 -37.54
N ASP A 63 16.25 -0.69 -37.12
CA ASP A 63 17.71 -0.59 -36.98
C ASP A 63 18.20 -0.90 -35.55
N TRP A 64 17.29 -1.10 -34.58
CA TRP A 64 17.64 -1.46 -33.20
C TRP A 64 18.56 -2.69 -33.08
N PRO A 65 18.37 -3.80 -33.82
CA PRO A 65 19.24 -4.97 -33.72
C PRO A 65 20.73 -4.63 -33.97
N GLY A 66 21.03 -3.72 -34.90
CA GLY A 66 22.39 -3.26 -35.17
C GLY A 66 22.96 -2.47 -33.99
N ALA A 67 22.20 -1.49 -33.48
CA ALA A 67 22.56 -0.71 -32.31
C ALA A 67 22.83 -1.58 -31.07
N PHE A 68 21.99 -2.60 -30.84
CA PHE A 68 22.17 -3.56 -29.76
C PHE A 68 23.45 -4.37 -29.90
N LYS A 69 23.71 -4.97 -31.08
CA LYS A 69 24.94 -5.75 -31.34
C LYS A 69 26.21 -4.95 -31.04
N TRP A 70 26.30 -3.70 -31.53
CA TRP A 70 27.44 -2.83 -31.24
C TRP A 70 27.56 -2.46 -29.78
N SER A 71 26.44 -2.22 -29.10
CA SER A 71 26.43 -1.94 -27.67
C SER A 71 26.99 -3.13 -26.88
N VAL A 72 26.57 -4.35 -27.17
CA VAL A 72 27.11 -5.58 -26.55
C VAL A 72 28.61 -5.71 -26.82
N TYR A 73 29.04 -5.51 -28.07
CA TYR A 73 30.46 -5.55 -28.45
C TYR A 73 31.31 -4.56 -27.65
N LEU A 74 30.85 -3.31 -27.56
CA LEU A 74 31.54 -2.24 -26.84
C LEU A 74 31.54 -2.48 -25.33
N VAL A 75 30.46 -3.01 -24.75
CA VAL A 75 30.41 -3.38 -23.32
C VAL A 75 31.42 -4.48 -23.03
N ALA A 76 31.46 -5.54 -23.84
CA ALA A 76 32.42 -6.63 -23.65
C ALA A 76 33.87 -6.12 -23.73
N GLY A 77 34.21 -5.36 -24.76
CA GLY A 77 35.58 -4.88 -25.00
C GLY A 77 36.04 -3.72 -24.11
N ARG A 78 35.15 -2.78 -23.75
CA ARG A 78 35.52 -1.54 -23.06
C ARG A 78 35.02 -1.42 -21.61
N VAL A 79 34.08 -2.26 -21.19
CA VAL A 79 33.53 -2.25 -19.81
C VAL A 79 33.94 -3.50 -19.04
N GLN A 80 33.70 -4.68 -19.62
CA GLN A 80 33.95 -5.98 -18.96
C GLN A 80 35.39 -6.46 -19.10
N SER A 81 36.14 -5.96 -20.10
CA SER A 81 37.55 -6.32 -20.28
C SER A 81 38.38 -6.03 -19.02
N PRO A 82 39.23 -6.99 -18.58
CA PRO A 82 40.20 -6.76 -17.51
C PRO A 82 41.18 -5.63 -17.83
N GLU A 83 41.44 -5.37 -19.11
CA GLU A 83 42.38 -4.34 -19.59
C GLU A 83 41.75 -2.94 -19.71
N ALA A 84 40.44 -2.82 -19.48
CA ALA A 84 39.74 -1.55 -19.63
C ALA A 84 40.08 -0.59 -18.48
N THR A 85 40.45 0.64 -18.83
CA THR A 85 40.74 1.70 -17.85
C THR A 85 39.45 2.23 -17.22
N PRO A 86 39.47 2.73 -15.97
CA PRO A 86 38.28 3.32 -15.32
C PRO A 86 37.58 4.41 -16.16
N GLN A 87 38.36 5.22 -16.90
CA GLN A 87 37.83 6.24 -17.80
C GLN A 87 37.14 5.63 -19.03
N SER A 88 37.73 4.60 -19.64
CA SER A 88 37.13 3.89 -20.78
C SER A 88 35.83 3.22 -20.38
N LYS A 89 35.81 2.56 -19.20
CA LYS A 89 34.61 1.96 -18.63
C LYS A 89 33.51 3.00 -18.45
N ARG A 90 33.83 4.15 -17.83
CA ARG A 90 32.86 5.21 -17.57
C ARG A 90 32.32 5.82 -18.86
N SER A 91 33.19 6.24 -19.77
CA SER A 91 32.80 6.86 -21.04
C SER A 91 31.91 5.93 -21.86
N THR A 92 32.25 4.63 -21.93
CA THR A 92 31.45 3.66 -22.68
C THR A 92 30.09 3.41 -22.04
N LEU A 93 30.06 3.24 -20.71
CA LEU A 93 28.80 3.12 -19.97
C LEU A 93 27.90 4.34 -20.23
N ASP A 94 28.42 5.55 -20.05
CA ASP A 94 27.66 6.80 -20.23
C ASP A 94 27.10 6.94 -21.64
N VAL A 95 27.91 6.66 -22.67
CA VAL A 95 27.49 6.77 -24.07
C VAL A 95 26.38 5.78 -24.39
N ILE A 96 26.54 4.50 -24.01
CA ILE A 96 25.56 3.46 -24.34
C ILE A 96 24.24 3.71 -23.62
N THR A 97 24.29 3.95 -22.31
CA THR A 97 23.04 4.11 -21.53
C THR A 97 22.32 5.42 -21.87
N ALA A 98 23.05 6.50 -22.16
CA ALA A 98 22.43 7.74 -22.63
C ALA A 98 21.84 7.60 -24.04
N ALA A 99 22.49 6.85 -24.95
CA ALA A 99 21.94 6.54 -26.27
C ALA A 99 20.65 5.72 -26.16
N TRP A 100 20.66 4.65 -25.34
CA TRP A 100 19.51 3.79 -25.11
C TRP A 100 18.35 4.56 -24.48
N TYR A 101 18.62 5.34 -23.42
CA TYR A 101 17.62 6.21 -22.79
C TYR A 101 17.03 7.25 -23.76
N SER A 102 17.84 7.75 -24.69
CA SER A 102 17.41 8.72 -25.70
C SER A 102 16.40 8.12 -26.68
N ILE A 103 16.69 6.91 -27.21
CA ILE A 103 15.84 6.27 -28.22
C ILE A 103 14.63 5.52 -27.61
N SER A 104 14.70 5.09 -26.34
CA SER A 104 13.60 4.41 -25.64
C SER A 104 12.46 5.35 -25.20
N ARG A 105 12.48 6.62 -25.64
CA ARG A 105 11.45 7.61 -25.35
C ARG A 105 10.11 7.31 -26.00
N THR A 106 10.11 6.53 -27.09
CA THR A 106 8.89 6.12 -27.78
C THR A 106 8.51 4.69 -27.43
N ASP A 107 7.21 4.43 -27.27
CA ASP A 107 6.70 3.12 -26.87
C ASP A 107 7.11 2.00 -27.85
N PRO A 108 7.04 2.16 -29.19
CA PRO A 108 7.43 1.09 -30.11
C PRO A 108 8.90 0.70 -29.99
N VAL A 109 9.81 1.69 -29.90
CA VAL A 109 11.25 1.46 -29.74
C VAL A 109 11.54 0.83 -28.38
N ARG A 110 10.94 1.35 -27.31
CA ARG A 110 11.09 0.78 -25.96
C ARG A 110 10.63 -0.69 -25.90
N ASN A 111 9.50 -1.00 -26.51
CA ASN A 111 8.95 -2.35 -26.53
C ASN A 111 9.86 -3.34 -27.27
N ILE A 112 10.39 -2.97 -28.44
CA ILE A 112 11.35 -3.85 -29.15
C ILE A 112 12.66 -3.99 -28.39
N MET A 113 13.15 -2.92 -27.75
CA MET A 113 14.35 -2.97 -26.90
C MET A 113 14.17 -3.94 -25.74
N ALA A 114 13.09 -3.81 -24.97
CA ALA A 114 12.79 -4.66 -23.83
C ALA A 114 12.55 -6.12 -24.23
N ALA A 115 11.88 -6.36 -25.37
CA ALA A 115 11.63 -7.70 -25.91
C ALA A 115 12.90 -8.37 -26.46
N THR A 116 13.90 -7.59 -26.88
CA THR A 116 15.16 -8.15 -27.39
C THR A 116 15.92 -8.90 -26.28
N PRO A 117 16.27 -10.19 -26.49
CA PRO A 117 17.03 -10.96 -25.53
C PRO A 117 18.41 -10.34 -25.24
N GLY A 118 18.75 -10.21 -23.96
CA GLY A 118 20.01 -9.60 -23.52
C GLY A 118 19.96 -8.10 -23.25
N THR A 119 18.97 -7.34 -23.76
CA THR A 119 18.91 -5.89 -23.54
C THR A 119 18.75 -5.52 -22.07
N VAL A 120 17.75 -6.11 -21.40
CA VAL A 120 17.48 -5.84 -19.98
C VAL A 120 18.64 -6.31 -19.11
N GLU A 121 19.25 -7.44 -19.46
CA GLU A 121 20.42 -7.97 -18.76
C GLU A 121 21.62 -7.02 -18.87
N VAL A 122 21.94 -6.54 -20.08
CA VAL A 122 23.02 -5.56 -20.31
C VAL A 122 22.73 -4.25 -19.60
N ALA A 123 21.52 -3.71 -19.72
CA ALA A 123 21.10 -2.50 -18.99
C ALA A 123 21.26 -2.66 -17.48
N THR A 124 20.87 -3.83 -16.94
CA THR A 124 21.03 -4.15 -15.51
C THR A 124 22.50 -4.23 -15.11
N GLN A 125 23.37 -4.85 -15.92
CA GLN A 125 24.81 -4.89 -15.63
C GLN A 125 25.44 -3.50 -15.63
N LEU A 126 25.10 -2.66 -16.61
CA LEU A 126 25.57 -1.28 -16.67
C LEU A 126 25.06 -0.49 -15.47
N TRP A 127 23.78 -0.65 -15.12
CA TRP A 127 23.20 -0.06 -13.92
C TRP A 127 23.93 -0.49 -12.65
N ILE A 128 24.22 -1.78 -12.44
CA ILE A 128 24.96 -2.26 -11.26
C ILE A 128 26.34 -1.59 -11.16
N ASN A 129 27.01 -1.37 -12.29
CA ASN A 129 28.33 -0.76 -12.35
C ASN A 129 28.33 0.78 -12.28
N GLU A 130 27.18 1.45 -12.36
CA GLU A 130 27.07 2.91 -12.45
C GLU A 130 27.87 3.68 -11.38
N ASP A 131 27.89 3.18 -10.13
CA ASP A 131 28.62 3.78 -9.01
C ASP A 131 29.79 2.91 -8.52
N SER A 132 30.32 2.04 -9.38
CA SER A 132 31.44 1.18 -9.01
C SER A 132 32.66 2.02 -8.65
N ARG A 133 33.30 1.72 -7.51
CA ARG A 133 34.52 2.40 -7.04
C ARG A 133 35.69 2.30 -8.03
N ASN A 134 35.61 1.35 -8.96
CA ASN A 134 36.61 1.12 -10.00
C ASN A 134 36.35 1.90 -11.30
N MET A 135 35.42 2.87 -11.28
CA MET A 135 35.07 3.71 -12.42
C MET A 135 35.41 5.18 -12.15
N ALA A 136 35.75 5.91 -13.21
CA ALA A 136 35.89 7.35 -13.13
C ALA A 136 34.54 8.02 -12.82
N ALA A 137 34.56 9.26 -12.31
CA ALA A 137 33.34 10.03 -12.12
C ALA A 137 32.62 10.27 -13.45
N SER A 138 31.28 10.25 -13.40
CA SER A 138 30.46 10.62 -14.56
C SER A 138 30.72 12.06 -14.96
N THR A 139 30.74 12.32 -16.26
CA THR A 139 30.61 13.68 -16.80
C THR A 139 29.17 14.02 -17.16
N ALA A 140 28.28 13.03 -17.18
CA ALA A 140 26.85 13.25 -17.37
C ALA A 140 26.25 13.88 -16.11
N GLY A 141 25.40 14.89 -16.28
CA GLY A 141 24.68 15.54 -15.17
C GLY A 141 23.58 14.69 -14.53
N LEU A 142 23.35 13.46 -15.02
CA LEU A 142 22.31 12.54 -14.57
C LEU A 142 22.82 11.09 -14.54
N PRO A 143 22.21 10.21 -13.72
CA PRO A 143 22.55 8.79 -13.67
C PRO A 143 21.98 8.03 -14.89
N THR A 144 22.75 8.02 -15.98
CA THR A 144 22.31 7.56 -17.31
C THR A 144 21.97 6.08 -17.33
N ALA A 145 22.65 5.24 -16.56
CA ALA A 145 22.35 3.81 -16.51
C ALA A 145 21.06 3.53 -15.73
N SER A 146 20.83 4.25 -14.63
CA SER A 146 19.54 4.20 -13.93
C SER A 146 18.41 4.71 -14.80
N ALA A 147 18.58 5.83 -15.50
CA ALA A 147 17.57 6.38 -16.42
C ALA A 147 17.26 5.42 -17.58
N CYS A 148 18.29 4.78 -18.14
CA CYS A 148 18.13 3.76 -19.18
C CYS A 148 17.35 2.55 -18.68
N LEU A 149 17.70 2.01 -17.50
CA LEU A 149 16.99 0.86 -16.95
C LEU A 149 15.55 1.21 -16.58
N ASP A 150 15.34 2.39 -15.98
CA ASP A 150 14.02 2.93 -15.67
C ASP A 150 13.12 2.97 -16.91
N ALA A 151 13.62 3.59 -17.98
CA ALA A 151 12.90 3.68 -19.24
C ALA A 151 12.58 2.31 -19.83
N LEU A 152 13.46 1.30 -19.71
CA LEU A 152 13.17 -0.04 -20.22
C LEU A 152 12.11 -0.81 -19.40
N LEU A 153 11.80 -0.37 -18.18
CA LEU A 153 10.85 -1.04 -17.28
C LEU A 153 9.47 -0.35 -17.23
N SER A 154 9.27 0.76 -17.95
CA SER A 154 8.09 1.64 -17.79
C SER A 154 6.75 1.03 -18.23
N ASP A 155 6.73 0.00 -19.09
CA ASP A 155 5.47 -0.55 -19.65
C ASP A 155 5.14 -1.98 -19.20
N GLY A 156 5.84 -2.48 -18.18
CA GLY A 156 5.52 -3.80 -17.62
C GLY A 156 5.73 -4.95 -18.61
N VAL A 157 6.67 -4.79 -19.56
CA VAL A 157 7.03 -5.82 -20.53
C VAL A 157 7.39 -7.12 -19.79
N GLY A 158 6.60 -8.17 -20.04
CA GLY A 158 6.88 -9.57 -19.73
C GLY A 158 7.59 -9.87 -18.41
N ASP A 159 8.67 -10.63 -18.51
CA ASP A 159 9.53 -11.18 -17.45
C ASP A 159 10.73 -10.26 -17.11
N CYS A 160 10.68 -8.97 -17.48
CA CYS A 160 11.81 -8.06 -17.30
C CYS A 160 12.33 -8.00 -15.87
N LEU A 161 11.46 -8.03 -14.85
CA LEU A 161 11.91 -8.05 -13.45
C LEU A 161 12.68 -9.32 -13.08
N ASP A 162 12.27 -10.49 -13.60
CA ASP A 162 12.99 -11.74 -13.40
C ASP A 162 14.35 -11.70 -14.10
N ARG A 163 14.42 -11.10 -15.29
CA ARG A 163 15.67 -10.84 -16.04
C ARG A 163 16.61 -9.89 -15.28
N VAL A 164 16.07 -8.82 -14.68
CA VAL A 164 16.83 -7.91 -13.80
C VAL A 164 17.41 -8.68 -12.61
N VAL A 165 16.60 -9.47 -11.89
CA VAL A 165 17.10 -10.26 -10.74
C VAL A 165 18.16 -11.26 -11.17
N LYS A 166 17.94 -11.98 -12.28
CA LYS A 166 18.90 -12.95 -12.82
C LYS A 166 20.23 -12.29 -13.20
N ALA A 167 20.18 -11.16 -13.92
CA ALA A 167 21.38 -10.38 -14.26
C ALA A 167 22.05 -9.84 -12.99
N GLY A 168 21.27 -9.45 -11.98
CA GLY A 168 21.73 -9.03 -10.66
C GLY A 168 22.32 -10.13 -9.76
N GLY A 169 22.58 -11.33 -10.29
CA GLY A 169 23.13 -12.45 -9.52
C GLY A 169 22.07 -13.31 -8.81
N GLY A 170 20.80 -13.18 -9.17
CA GLY A 170 19.70 -13.99 -8.64
C GLY A 170 19.20 -13.58 -7.25
N ASN A 171 19.65 -12.44 -6.72
CA ASN A 171 19.31 -11.98 -5.37
C ASN A 171 18.51 -10.67 -5.39
N ALA A 172 17.21 -10.76 -5.15
CA ALA A 172 16.31 -9.61 -5.08
C ALA A 172 16.69 -8.62 -3.96
N ASP A 173 17.17 -9.10 -2.81
CA ASP A 173 17.58 -8.25 -1.69
C ASP A 173 18.79 -7.38 -2.05
N SER A 174 19.77 -7.93 -2.75
CA SER A 174 20.94 -7.17 -3.21
C SER A 174 20.56 -6.06 -4.18
N ILE A 175 19.62 -6.33 -5.10
CA ILE A 175 19.12 -5.33 -6.06
C ILE A 175 18.36 -4.22 -5.33
N ALA A 176 17.48 -4.58 -4.40
CA ALA A 176 16.76 -3.59 -3.60
C ALA A 176 17.71 -2.74 -2.75
N GLN A 177 18.69 -3.35 -2.08
CA GLN A 177 19.69 -2.65 -1.28
C GLN A 177 20.51 -1.66 -2.11
N LEU A 178 20.94 -2.05 -3.31
CA LEU A 178 21.67 -1.17 -4.22
C LEU A 178 20.83 0.06 -4.60
N ALA A 179 19.60 -0.15 -5.07
CA ALA A 179 18.71 0.93 -5.48
C ALA A 179 18.40 1.90 -4.32
N VAL A 180 18.07 1.37 -3.13
CA VAL A 180 17.83 2.18 -1.93
C VAL A 180 19.08 2.93 -1.49
N SER A 181 20.27 2.31 -1.58
CA SER A 181 21.53 2.97 -1.24
C SER A 181 21.79 4.17 -2.13
N ARG A 182 21.53 4.06 -3.44
CA ARG A 182 21.69 5.17 -4.39
C ARG A 182 20.74 6.32 -4.08
N LEU A 183 19.47 6.01 -3.85
CA LEU A 183 18.47 7.00 -3.46
C LEU A 183 18.88 7.73 -2.18
N LYS A 184 19.32 7.00 -1.13
CA LYS A 184 19.82 7.60 0.11
C LYS A 184 21.01 8.51 -0.12
N THR A 185 21.98 8.10 -0.94
CA THR A 185 23.14 8.94 -1.28
C THR A 185 22.71 10.22 -1.98
N ALA A 186 21.76 10.15 -2.92
CA ALA A 186 21.26 11.32 -3.64
C ALA A 186 20.53 12.32 -2.72
N ILE A 187 19.73 11.82 -1.78
CA ILE A 187 18.98 12.67 -0.83
C ILE A 187 19.90 13.33 0.20
N ASN A 188 20.95 12.63 0.64
CA ASN A 188 21.87 13.11 1.65
C ASN A 188 23.02 13.96 1.07
N ASN A 189 23.07 14.16 -0.24
CA ASN A 189 24.05 15.03 -0.87
C ASN A 189 23.79 16.49 -0.48
N ALA A 190 24.84 17.24 -0.11
CA ALA A 190 24.76 18.67 0.22
C ALA A 190 24.13 19.49 -0.92
N GLN A 191 24.37 19.10 -2.17
CA GLN A 191 23.64 19.57 -3.33
C GLN A 191 22.72 18.46 -3.80
N MET A 192 21.46 18.55 -3.39
CA MET A 192 20.44 17.57 -3.75
C MET A 192 20.29 17.53 -5.29
N ASN A 193 20.73 16.44 -5.92
CA ASN A 193 20.52 16.26 -7.37
C ASN A 193 19.09 15.78 -7.61
N HIS A 194 18.19 16.74 -7.83
CA HIS A 194 16.76 16.49 -7.97
C HIS A 194 16.43 15.54 -9.13
N THR A 195 17.09 15.70 -10.27
CA THR A 195 16.90 14.81 -11.44
C THR A 195 17.29 13.37 -11.11
N ALA A 196 18.40 13.16 -10.42
CA ALA A 196 18.81 11.83 -9.98
C ALA A 196 17.81 11.20 -9.00
N ILE A 197 17.25 12.01 -8.08
CA ILE A 197 16.23 11.54 -7.14
C ILE A 197 14.99 11.04 -7.88
N VAL A 198 14.45 11.82 -8.83
CA VAL A 198 13.29 11.42 -9.64
C VAL A 198 13.56 10.09 -10.35
N ILE A 199 14.70 9.99 -11.07
CA ILE A 199 15.10 8.76 -11.77
C ILE A 199 15.18 7.55 -10.82
N TYR A 200 15.74 7.73 -9.63
CA TYR A 200 15.82 6.64 -8.65
C TYR A 200 14.46 6.26 -8.06
N LEU A 201 13.57 7.24 -7.83
CA LEU A 201 12.21 6.98 -7.35
C LEU A 201 11.41 6.19 -8.39
N ASP A 202 11.45 6.62 -9.65
CA ASP A 202 10.73 5.99 -10.76
C ASP A 202 11.25 4.56 -11.00
N LEU A 203 12.58 4.38 -11.03
CA LEU A 203 13.19 3.06 -11.18
C LEU A 203 12.77 2.11 -10.06
N ILE A 204 12.78 2.57 -8.80
CA ILE A 204 12.31 1.77 -7.66
C ILE A 204 10.82 1.46 -7.80
N GLY A 205 10.00 2.41 -8.27
CA GLY A 205 8.60 2.20 -8.60
C GLY A 205 8.41 1.08 -9.61
N HIS A 206 9.17 1.08 -10.70
CA HIS A 206 9.13 0.03 -11.72
C HIS A 206 9.61 -1.32 -11.19
N LEU A 207 10.69 -1.37 -10.42
CA LEU A 207 11.19 -2.59 -9.77
C LEU A 207 10.20 -3.18 -8.75
N CYS A 208 9.33 -2.34 -8.18
CA CYS A 208 8.26 -2.74 -7.26
C CYS A 208 6.91 -2.99 -7.93
N ARG A 209 6.75 -2.82 -9.25
CA ARG A 209 5.42 -2.76 -9.88
C ARG A 209 4.60 -4.06 -9.75
N LYS A 210 5.24 -5.23 -9.78
CA LYS A 210 4.53 -6.53 -9.67
C LYS A 210 4.24 -6.91 -8.21
N PRO A 211 2.97 -7.05 -7.78
CA PRO A 211 2.60 -7.30 -6.38
C PRO A 211 3.19 -8.57 -5.74
N ARG A 212 3.42 -9.61 -6.53
CA ARG A 212 3.89 -10.92 -6.05
C ARG A 212 5.37 -11.18 -6.36
N HIS A 213 6.08 -10.19 -6.90
CA HIS A 213 7.48 -10.36 -7.29
C HIS A 213 8.42 -10.22 -6.07
N PRO A 214 9.49 -11.03 -5.93
CA PRO A 214 10.41 -10.98 -4.79
C PRO A 214 11.02 -9.60 -4.53
N LEU A 215 11.28 -8.81 -5.57
CA LEU A 215 11.79 -7.43 -5.43
C LEU A 215 10.90 -6.56 -4.56
N ARG A 216 9.58 -6.61 -4.74
CA ARG A 216 8.64 -5.81 -3.94
C ARG A 216 8.81 -6.12 -2.45
N HIS A 217 8.89 -7.39 -2.08
CA HIS A 217 9.10 -7.81 -0.68
C HIS A 217 10.46 -7.36 -0.15
N ALA A 218 11.53 -7.45 -0.96
CA ALA A 218 12.85 -6.97 -0.61
C ALA A 218 12.86 -5.45 -0.31
N PHE A 219 12.21 -4.64 -1.15
CA PHE A 219 12.08 -3.19 -0.89
C PHE A 219 11.25 -2.88 0.36
N LEU A 220 10.13 -3.59 0.56
CA LEU A 220 9.30 -3.42 1.75
C LEU A 220 10.07 -3.74 3.04
N ASN A 221 10.92 -4.76 3.03
CA ASN A 221 11.81 -5.11 4.15
C ASN A 221 12.87 -4.03 4.47
N LEU A 222 13.18 -3.15 3.51
CA LEU A 222 14.12 -2.04 3.67
C LEU A 222 13.45 -0.75 4.19
N ASN A 223 12.21 -0.82 4.70
CA ASN A 223 11.43 0.33 5.18
C ASN A 223 11.27 1.43 4.12
N ILE A 224 11.02 1.01 2.87
CA ILE A 224 10.92 1.94 1.73
C ILE A 224 9.71 2.88 1.84
N ILE A 225 8.60 2.44 2.45
CA ILE A 225 7.37 3.22 2.59
C ILE A 225 7.59 4.48 3.46
N PRO A 226 8.11 4.38 4.70
CA PRO A 226 8.48 5.56 5.47
C PRO A 226 9.49 6.48 4.76
N MET A 227 10.42 5.92 3.99
CA MET A 227 11.43 6.69 3.27
C MET A 227 10.79 7.55 2.18
N PHE A 228 9.96 6.95 1.32
CA PHE A 228 9.24 7.67 0.26
C PHE A 228 8.29 8.72 0.83
N THR A 229 7.61 8.43 1.94
CA THR A 229 6.78 9.42 2.64
C THR A 229 7.60 10.65 3.07
N LYS A 230 8.78 10.43 3.66
CA LYS A 230 9.67 11.52 4.10
C LYS A 230 10.27 12.30 2.93
N ILE A 231 10.56 11.63 1.81
CA ILE A 231 11.01 12.30 0.57
C ILE A 231 9.91 13.24 0.05
N ALA A 232 8.66 12.78 -0.01
CA ALA A 232 7.53 13.61 -0.40
C ALA A 232 7.37 14.84 0.51
N LEU A 233 7.46 14.66 1.84
CA LEU A 233 7.42 15.77 2.80
C LEU A 233 8.54 16.80 2.58
N ASN A 234 9.77 16.32 2.36
CA ASN A 234 10.90 17.20 2.11
C ASN A 234 10.73 17.97 0.80
N ALA A 235 10.28 17.31 -0.27
CA ALA A 235 9.98 17.95 -1.55
C ALA A 235 8.90 19.03 -1.41
N LEU A 236 7.84 18.76 -0.65
CA LEU A 236 6.77 19.72 -0.37
C LEU A 236 7.23 20.90 0.48
N LYS A 237 8.08 20.66 1.48
CA LYS A 237 8.72 21.74 2.24
C LYS A 237 9.50 22.66 1.30
N MET A 238 10.31 22.09 0.40
CA MET A 238 11.08 22.84 -0.58
C MET A 238 10.17 23.61 -1.56
N LEU A 239 9.10 23.00 -2.08
CA LEU A 239 8.12 23.68 -2.94
C LEU A 239 7.50 24.91 -2.25
N ASN A 240 7.12 24.76 -0.97
CA ASN A 240 6.58 25.86 -0.18
C ASN A 240 7.60 26.98 0.07
N GLU A 241 8.90 26.66 0.05
CA GLU A 241 10.02 27.61 0.13
C GLU A 241 10.44 28.15 -1.26
N ARG A 242 9.61 27.95 -2.30
CA ARG A 242 9.83 28.39 -3.70
C ARG A 242 11.01 27.69 -4.39
N ALA A 243 11.28 26.43 -4.05
CA ALA A 243 12.22 25.59 -4.78
C ALA A 243 11.73 25.29 -6.23
N PRO A 244 12.60 24.75 -7.11
CA PRO A 244 12.26 24.51 -8.51
C PRO A 244 11.13 23.49 -8.68
N ASP A 245 10.41 23.61 -9.80
CA ASP A 245 9.25 22.79 -10.14
C ASP A 245 9.52 21.28 -10.19
N ILE A 246 10.77 20.86 -10.39
CA ILE A 246 11.17 19.45 -10.34
C ILE A 246 10.89 18.78 -8.97
N MET A 247 10.71 19.57 -7.90
CA MET A 247 10.24 19.05 -6.61
C MET A 247 8.81 18.53 -6.67
N LEU A 248 8.02 19.02 -7.61
CA LEU A 248 6.69 18.48 -7.87
C LEU A 248 6.80 17.05 -8.41
N ASP A 249 7.73 16.79 -9.33
CA ASP A 249 7.99 15.44 -9.86
C ASP A 249 8.47 14.51 -8.75
N VAL A 250 9.40 14.95 -7.88
CA VAL A 250 9.84 14.17 -6.71
C VAL A 250 8.68 13.80 -5.80
N MET A 251 7.76 14.74 -5.56
CA MET A 251 6.56 14.50 -4.75
C MET A 251 5.61 13.51 -5.43
N VAL A 252 5.34 13.69 -6.73
CA VAL A 252 4.46 12.81 -7.52
C VAL A 252 5.01 11.39 -7.56
N SER A 253 6.27 11.20 -7.97
CA SER A 253 6.91 9.87 -8.01
C SER A 253 6.85 9.19 -6.64
N SER A 254 7.04 9.97 -5.56
CA SER A 254 6.94 9.44 -4.19
C SER A 254 5.52 8.99 -3.84
N MET A 255 4.51 9.78 -4.20
CA MET A 255 3.10 9.46 -3.93
C MET A 255 2.59 8.31 -4.81
N CYS A 256 2.93 8.28 -6.10
CA CYS A 256 2.60 7.20 -7.02
C CYS A 256 3.21 5.87 -6.57
N PHE A 257 4.44 5.88 -6.05
CA PHE A 257 5.01 4.69 -5.40
C PHE A 257 4.19 4.21 -4.20
N MET A 258 3.76 5.13 -3.33
CA MET A 258 2.92 4.77 -2.19
C MET A 258 1.58 4.19 -2.64
N PHE A 259 0.91 4.82 -3.61
CA PHE A 259 -0.31 4.27 -4.22
C PHE A 259 -0.11 2.81 -4.67
N ASN A 260 1.00 2.52 -5.36
CA ASN A 260 1.30 1.18 -5.88
C ASN A 260 1.63 0.12 -4.80
N CYS A 261 2.09 0.56 -3.62
CA CYS A 261 2.66 -0.32 -2.61
C CYS A 261 1.85 -0.40 -1.31
N LEU A 262 0.96 0.56 -1.02
CA LEU A 262 0.19 0.59 0.22
C LEU A 262 -0.70 -0.64 0.42
N GLU A 263 -1.19 -1.25 -0.66
CA GLU A 263 -1.97 -2.50 -0.63
C GLU A 263 -1.09 -3.76 -0.79
N SER A 264 0.21 -3.68 -0.55
CA SER A 264 1.06 -4.89 -0.60
C SER A 264 0.79 -5.79 0.61
N THR A 265 0.93 -7.11 0.43
CA THR A 265 0.75 -8.12 1.49
C THR A 265 -0.57 -7.98 2.26
N ASP A 266 -0.55 -7.40 3.46
CA ASP A 266 -1.72 -7.19 4.33
C ASP A 266 -2.32 -5.77 4.21
N GLY A 267 -1.61 -4.86 3.55
CA GLY A 267 -1.95 -3.47 3.34
C GLY A 267 -1.89 -2.58 4.59
N PHE A 268 -2.58 -2.98 5.66
CA PHE A 268 -2.70 -2.16 6.87
C PHE A 268 -1.34 -1.86 7.52
N THR A 269 -0.35 -2.77 7.42
CA THR A 269 1.01 -2.54 7.92
C THR A 269 1.66 -1.34 7.22
N TRP A 270 1.52 -1.26 5.89
CA TRP A 270 2.13 -0.20 5.08
C TRP A 270 1.39 1.12 5.24
N VAL A 271 0.06 1.09 5.35
CA VAL A 271 -0.75 2.28 5.68
C VAL A 271 -0.32 2.88 7.01
N ILE A 272 -0.17 2.06 8.06
CA ILE A 272 0.31 2.53 9.39
C ILE A 272 1.69 3.17 9.27
N GLN A 273 2.63 2.51 8.56
CA GLN A 273 3.98 3.03 8.37
C GLN A 273 3.99 4.37 7.63
N ALA A 274 3.21 4.50 6.55
CA ALA A 274 3.11 5.73 5.78
C ALA A 274 2.48 6.87 6.61
N VAL A 275 1.38 6.60 7.32
CA VAL A 275 0.71 7.58 8.19
C VAL A 275 1.66 8.05 9.29
N ASN A 276 2.34 7.13 9.98
CA ASN A 276 3.32 7.48 11.02
C ASN A 276 4.52 8.27 10.47
N ALA A 277 4.87 8.05 9.20
CA ALA A 277 5.91 8.81 8.51
C ALA A 277 5.43 10.17 7.96
N GLY A 278 4.14 10.48 8.09
CA GLY A 278 3.55 11.78 7.74
C GLY A 278 2.82 11.82 6.40
N LEU A 279 2.27 10.70 5.92
CA LEU A 279 1.48 10.63 4.68
C LEU A 279 0.36 11.67 4.62
N LEU A 280 -0.42 11.82 5.70
CA LEU A 280 -1.54 12.77 5.72
C LEU A 280 -1.05 14.22 5.60
N THR A 281 0.05 14.56 6.28
CA THR A 281 0.70 15.88 6.16
C THR A 281 1.18 16.11 4.73
N ALA A 282 1.84 15.12 4.12
CA ALA A 282 2.31 15.22 2.74
C ALA A 282 1.14 15.42 1.76
N TRP A 283 0.03 14.71 1.94
CA TRP A 283 -1.14 14.85 1.08
C TRP A 283 -1.85 16.20 1.24
N VAL A 284 -2.00 16.69 2.48
CA VAL A 284 -2.58 18.02 2.74
C VAL A 284 -1.69 19.12 2.18
N ASP A 285 -0.38 19.01 2.34
CA ASP A 285 0.57 20.01 1.85
C ASP A 285 0.75 19.99 0.33
N SER A 286 0.44 18.87 -0.33
CA SER A 286 0.46 18.77 -1.79
C SER A 286 -0.82 19.33 -2.44
N SER A 287 -1.93 19.42 -1.70
CA SER A 287 -3.22 19.84 -2.22
C SER A 287 -3.25 21.17 -3.00
N PRO A 288 -2.48 22.24 -2.65
CA PRO A 288 -2.46 23.47 -3.44
C PRO A 288 -1.85 23.28 -4.83
N TYR A 289 -1.03 22.24 -5.03
CA TYR A 289 -0.32 21.96 -6.27
C TYR A 289 -1.06 21.01 -7.20
N PHE A 290 -2.19 20.43 -6.79
CA PHE A 290 -2.91 19.41 -7.57
C PHE A 290 -3.42 19.90 -8.93
N HIS A 291 -3.69 21.19 -9.09
CA HIS A 291 -4.06 21.78 -10.37
C HIS A 291 -2.92 21.80 -11.40
N ARG A 292 -1.67 21.61 -10.96
CA ARG A 292 -0.46 21.58 -11.79
C ARG A 292 -0.06 20.17 -12.22
N LEU A 293 -0.67 19.14 -11.61
CA LEU A 293 -0.37 17.74 -11.89
C LEU A 293 -1.03 17.29 -13.19
N HIS A 294 -0.40 16.32 -13.86
CA HIS A 294 -1.08 15.58 -14.93
C HIS A 294 -2.35 14.93 -14.36
N PRO A 295 -3.47 14.86 -15.11
CA PRO A 295 -4.74 14.31 -14.58
C PRO A 295 -4.63 12.90 -14.01
N GLU A 296 -3.82 12.03 -14.63
CA GLU A 296 -3.60 10.65 -14.16
C GLU A 296 -2.81 10.60 -12.86
N ASP A 297 -1.74 11.38 -12.75
CA ASP A 297 -0.97 11.50 -11.50
C ASP A 297 -1.84 12.09 -10.39
N ARG A 298 -2.62 13.13 -10.71
CA ARG A 298 -3.56 13.73 -9.76
C ARG A 298 -4.56 12.70 -9.24
N ASP A 299 -5.21 11.94 -10.12
CA ASP A 299 -6.17 10.93 -9.68
C ASP A 299 -5.49 9.83 -8.86
N THR A 300 -4.27 9.42 -9.23
CA THR A 300 -3.46 8.47 -8.47
C THR A 300 -3.18 8.97 -7.05
N VAL A 301 -2.72 10.22 -6.89
CA VAL A 301 -2.43 10.82 -5.57
C VAL A 301 -3.71 11.03 -4.76
N VAL A 302 -4.81 11.46 -5.39
CA VAL A 302 -6.11 11.65 -4.73
C VAL A 302 -6.68 10.32 -4.24
N SER A 303 -6.55 9.25 -5.03
CA SER A 303 -7.05 7.91 -4.71
C SER A 303 -6.46 7.32 -3.42
N ILE A 304 -5.28 7.77 -3.00
CA ILE A 304 -4.70 7.36 -1.72
C ILE A 304 -5.65 7.67 -0.55
N ILE A 305 -6.17 8.90 -0.50
CA ILE A 305 -7.04 9.38 0.58
C ILE A 305 -8.52 9.13 0.28
N ARG A 306 -8.91 9.13 -1.01
CA ARG A 306 -10.28 8.83 -1.43
C ARG A 306 -10.63 7.35 -1.27
N ASP A 307 -9.73 6.45 -1.68
CA ASP A 307 -10.06 5.05 -1.91
C ASP A 307 -9.22 4.08 -1.06
N ILE A 308 -7.91 4.28 -0.93
CA ILE A 308 -7.03 3.29 -0.27
C ILE A 308 -7.12 3.38 1.25
N VAL A 309 -6.65 4.46 1.85
CA VAL A 309 -6.58 4.63 3.32
C VAL A 309 -7.94 4.41 3.99
N PRO A 310 -9.05 4.99 3.50
CA PRO A 310 -10.36 4.77 4.12
C PRO A 310 -10.84 3.31 4.18
N ARG A 311 -10.48 2.45 3.21
CA ARG A 311 -10.79 1.00 3.28
C ARG A 311 -10.09 0.31 4.46
N TYR A 312 -8.95 0.83 4.89
CA TYR A 312 -8.21 0.31 6.05
C TYR A 312 -8.64 0.92 7.39
N LEU A 313 -9.62 1.85 7.41
CA LEU A 313 -10.22 2.35 8.66
C LEU A 313 -11.07 1.30 9.39
N VAL A 314 -11.18 0.08 8.86
CA VAL A 314 -11.70 -1.07 9.60
C VAL A 314 -10.70 -1.56 10.65
N TYR A 315 -9.41 -1.28 10.51
CA TYR A 315 -8.37 -1.69 11.45
C TYR A 315 -8.19 -0.63 12.56
N ARG A 316 -8.30 -1.04 13.82
CA ARG A 316 -8.11 -0.14 14.97
C ARG A 316 -6.70 0.44 15.02
N SER A 317 -5.71 -0.38 14.68
CA SER A 317 -4.31 0.03 14.59
C SER A 317 -4.12 1.19 13.59
N VAL A 318 -4.78 1.13 12.43
CA VAL A 318 -4.80 2.21 11.43
C VAL A 318 -5.52 3.45 11.95
N ILE A 319 -6.70 3.30 12.56
CA ILE A 319 -7.44 4.42 13.18
C ILE A 319 -6.57 5.15 14.21
N ASN A 320 -5.86 4.42 15.07
CA ASN A 320 -5.01 5.04 16.09
C ASN A 320 -3.85 5.82 15.47
N ALA A 321 -3.20 5.29 14.43
CA ALA A 321 -2.15 5.98 13.71
C ALA A 321 -2.67 7.26 13.05
N ILE A 322 -3.83 7.19 12.39
CA ILE A 322 -4.49 8.33 11.75
C ILE A 322 -4.90 9.37 12.78
N ASN A 323 -5.52 8.96 13.90
CA ASN A 323 -5.88 9.89 14.96
C ASN A 323 -4.65 10.67 15.46
N GLY A 324 -3.53 9.98 15.70
CA GLY A 324 -2.28 10.62 16.09
C GLY A 324 -1.70 11.57 15.05
N ALA A 325 -1.91 11.29 13.75
CA ALA A 325 -1.51 12.18 12.66
C ALA A 325 -2.46 13.39 12.51
N MET A 326 -3.78 13.17 12.60
CA MET A 326 -4.81 14.21 12.50
C MET A 326 -4.68 15.23 13.63
N SER A 327 -4.39 14.80 14.87
CA SER A 327 -4.15 15.73 15.98
C SER A 327 -2.99 16.69 15.73
N LYS A 328 -2.02 16.34 14.88
CA LYS A 328 -0.93 17.25 14.46
C LYS A 328 -1.35 18.22 13.36
N LEU A 329 -2.32 17.83 12.54
CA LEU A 329 -2.86 18.67 11.45
C LEU A 329 -3.90 19.68 11.94
N ASP A 330 -4.58 19.37 13.05
CA ASP A 330 -5.55 20.25 13.71
C ASP A 330 -4.89 21.33 14.58
N ASP A 331 -3.56 21.32 14.71
CA ASP A 331 -2.82 22.36 15.42
C ASP A 331 -2.92 23.71 14.64
N GLU A 332 -3.63 24.67 15.23
CA GLU A 332 -3.92 25.98 14.66
C GLU A 332 -2.65 26.78 14.32
N SER A 333 -1.49 26.42 14.89
CA SER A 333 -0.22 27.05 14.55
C SER A 333 0.28 26.73 13.14
N PHE A 334 -0.28 25.72 12.47
CA PHE A 334 0.14 25.30 11.14
C PHE A 334 -0.89 25.63 10.03
N PRO A 335 -0.44 26.04 8.83
CA PRO A 335 -1.32 26.41 7.71
C PRO A 335 -1.95 25.21 7.00
N HIS A 336 -1.85 23.98 7.52
CA HIS A 336 -2.28 22.75 6.86
C HIS A 336 -3.77 22.78 6.48
N LYS A 337 -4.63 23.19 7.42
CA LYS A 337 -6.08 23.24 7.20
C LYS A 337 -6.43 24.17 6.03
N ASN A 338 -5.90 25.40 6.04
CA ASN A 338 -6.21 26.37 4.99
C ASN A 338 -5.77 25.89 3.60
N ARG A 339 -4.68 25.12 3.50
CA ARG A 339 -4.20 24.56 2.21
C ARG A 339 -5.23 23.62 1.59
N VAL A 340 -5.70 22.63 2.33
CA VAL A 340 -6.64 21.63 1.78
C VAL A 340 -8.03 22.21 1.57
N PHE A 341 -8.52 23.07 2.47
CA PHE A 341 -9.83 23.70 2.34
C PHE A 341 -9.89 24.71 1.18
N GLY A 342 -8.75 25.29 0.77
CA GLY A 342 -8.66 26.14 -0.41
C GLY A 342 -8.37 25.40 -1.73
N SER A 343 -8.27 24.06 -1.71
CA SER A 343 -7.86 23.26 -2.87
C SER A 343 -9.05 22.61 -3.61
N THR A 344 -8.79 22.06 -4.79
CA THR A 344 -9.79 21.29 -5.57
C THR A 344 -10.15 19.93 -4.95
N VAL A 345 -9.49 19.53 -3.86
CA VAL A 345 -9.70 18.24 -3.18
C VAL A 345 -10.24 18.39 -1.76
N ARG A 346 -10.79 19.57 -1.45
CA ARG A 346 -11.48 19.86 -0.19
C ARG A 346 -12.50 18.78 0.17
N ASP A 347 -13.37 18.41 -0.77
CA ASP A 347 -14.47 17.49 -0.49
C ASP A 347 -13.97 16.08 -0.17
N VAL A 348 -12.95 15.61 -0.90
CA VAL A 348 -12.27 14.34 -0.62
C VAL A 348 -11.72 14.32 0.81
N TRP A 349 -11.10 15.42 1.23
CA TRP A 349 -10.58 15.54 2.60
C TRP A 349 -11.68 15.56 3.66
N ILE A 350 -12.77 16.27 3.41
CA ILE A 350 -13.91 16.35 4.34
C ILE A 350 -14.53 14.97 4.53
N ASP A 351 -14.78 14.23 3.44
CA ASP A 351 -15.36 12.90 3.48
C ASP A 351 -14.44 11.91 4.22
N PHE A 352 -13.14 11.96 3.91
CA PHE A 352 -12.14 11.16 4.62
C PHE A 352 -12.12 11.47 6.12
N HIS A 353 -12.04 12.75 6.50
CA HIS A 353 -11.98 13.16 7.90
C HIS A 353 -13.26 12.75 8.66
N LYS A 354 -14.43 12.96 8.06
CA LYS A 354 -15.71 12.51 8.62
C LYS A 354 -15.68 11.01 8.90
N GLN A 355 -15.21 10.21 7.94
CA GLN A 355 -15.10 8.77 8.13
C GLN A 355 -14.11 8.40 9.24
N CYS A 356 -12.95 9.06 9.33
CA CYS A 356 -12.00 8.84 10.42
C CYS A 356 -12.62 9.09 11.80
N LEU A 357 -13.36 10.19 11.96
CA LEU A 357 -14.04 10.51 13.22
C LEU A 357 -15.12 9.50 13.56
N GLU A 358 -15.93 9.07 12.58
CA GLU A 358 -16.94 8.03 12.79
C GLU A 358 -16.31 6.71 13.28
N ARG A 359 -15.15 6.33 12.74
CA ARG A 359 -14.43 5.11 13.09
C ARG A 359 -13.72 5.24 14.44
N LEU A 360 -13.16 6.41 14.73
CA LEU A 360 -12.58 6.74 16.04
C LEU A 360 -13.63 6.66 17.16
N LEU A 361 -14.84 7.17 16.92
CA LEU A 361 -15.94 7.06 17.88
C LEU A 361 -16.26 5.60 18.23
N VAL A 362 -16.24 4.70 17.24
CA VAL A 362 -16.42 3.25 17.51
C VAL A 362 -15.30 2.75 18.41
N SER A 363 -14.06 3.15 18.16
CA SER A 363 -12.89 2.70 18.93
C SER A 363 -12.97 3.17 20.39
N ILE A 364 -13.35 4.43 20.61
CA ILE A 364 -13.58 5.01 21.95
C ILE A 364 -14.70 4.25 22.66
N HIS A 365 -15.82 4.02 21.96
CA HIS A 365 -16.96 3.30 22.53
C HIS A 365 -16.63 1.85 22.89
N ALA A 366 -15.96 1.14 21.99
CA ALA A 366 -15.45 -0.21 22.21
C ALA A 366 -14.56 -0.25 23.46
N LYS A 367 -13.66 0.74 23.63
CA LYS A 367 -12.82 0.85 24.83
C LYS A 367 -13.66 1.11 26.09
N ALA A 368 -14.67 1.96 26.01
CA ALA A 368 -15.56 2.30 27.13
C ALA A 368 -16.45 1.12 27.57
N ILE A 369 -16.78 0.18 26.68
CA ILE A 369 -17.53 -1.05 27.00
C ILE A 369 -16.59 -2.19 27.44
N LYS A 370 -15.35 -2.19 26.96
CA LYS A 370 -14.39 -3.27 27.20
C LYS A 370 -14.26 -3.57 28.70
N GLY A 371 -14.49 -4.83 29.05
CA GLY A 371 -14.35 -5.32 30.43
C GLY A 371 -15.60 -5.17 31.30
N LYS A 372 -16.57 -4.31 30.92
CA LYS A 372 -17.82 -4.11 31.66
C LYS A 372 -18.75 -5.32 31.57
N ALA A 373 -18.77 -5.96 30.41
CA ALA A 373 -19.63 -7.10 30.14
C ALA A 373 -18.94 -8.07 29.17
N VAL A 374 -18.80 -9.32 29.57
CA VAL A 374 -18.44 -10.44 28.68
C VAL A 374 -19.49 -11.53 28.81
N THR A 375 -19.70 -12.29 27.74
CA THR A 375 -20.70 -13.36 27.70
C THR A 375 -20.03 -14.71 27.89
N CYS A 376 -20.68 -15.60 28.65
CA CYS A 376 -20.24 -17.00 28.78
C CYS A 376 -20.26 -17.68 27.40
N ASP A 377 -19.12 -18.26 26.99
CA ASP A 377 -18.98 -18.91 25.69
C ASP A 377 -19.79 -20.21 25.56
N ASN A 378 -20.34 -20.73 26.67
CA ASN A 378 -21.25 -21.86 26.62
C ASN A 378 -22.64 -21.46 26.07
N VAL A 379 -23.05 -22.13 24.98
CA VAL A 379 -24.32 -21.93 24.28
C VAL A 379 -25.58 -22.13 25.15
N LYS A 380 -25.47 -22.86 26.25
CA LYS A 380 -26.56 -23.09 27.22
C LYS A 380 -26.61 -22.06 28.34
N CYS A 381 -25.56 -21.25 28.54
CA CYS A 381 -25.49 -20.30 29.65
C CYS A 381 -25.85 -18.87 29.23
N GLN A 382 -25.12 -18.31 28.25
CA GLN A 382 -25.28 -16.93 27.78
C GLN A 382 -25.26 -15.84 28.89
N LYS A 383 -24.78 -16.16 30.11
CA LYS A 383 -24.64 -15.16 31.20
C LYS A 383 -23.69 -14.06 30.77
N VAL A 384 -24.12 -12.82 30.92
CA VAL A 384 -23.31 -11.60 30.75
C VAL A 384 -22.91 -11.08 32.12
N ASP A 385 -21.62 -10.83 32.35
CA ASP A 385 -21.11 -10.35 33.65
C ASP A 385 -19.77 -9.60 33.45
N ALA A 386 -19.20 -9.02 34.52
CA ALA A 386 -17.87 -8.41 34.47
C ALA A 386 -16.80 -9.45 34.13
N LYS A 387 -15.78 -9.05 33.35
CA LYS A 387 -14.76 -9.99 32.83
C LYS A 387 -14.04 -10.79 33.92
N ASN A 388 -13.84 -10.19 35.09
CA ASN A 388 -13.16 -10.82 36.24
C ASN A 388 -14.00 -11.95 36.87
N ASN A 389 -15.31 -11.99 36.61
CA ASN A 389 -16.22 -13.04 37.07
C ASN A 389 -16.19 -14.30 36.18
N PHE A 390 -15.34 -14.32 35.15
CA PHE A 390 -15.21 -15.45 34.23
C PHE A 390 -13.86 -16.16 34.36
N GLN A 391 -13.91 -17.47 34.21
CA GLN A 391 -12.76 -18.35 34.13
C GLN A 391 -12.30 -18.45 32.67
N LYS A 392 -11.01 -18.22 32.42
CA LYS A 392 -10.38 -18.45 31.12
C LYS A 392 -10.09 -19.93 30.92
N CYS A 393 -10.26 -20.42 29.70
CA CYS A 393 -9.74 -21.73 29.33
C CYS A 393 -8.21 -21.76 29.47
N SER A 394 -7.68 -22.62 30.34
CA SER A 394 -6.24 -22.72 30.63
C SER A 394 -5.38 -23.04 29.39
N SER A 395 -5.96 -23.73 28.40
CA SER A 395 -5.24 -24.20 27.24
C SER A 395 -5.10 -23.12 26.15
N CYS A 396 -6.18 -22.40 25.83
CA CYS A 396 -6.16 -21.35 24.80
C CYS A 396 -6.09 -19.92 25.35
N GLY A 397 -6.37 -19.70 26.64
CA GLY A 397 -6.34 -18.41 27.32
C GLY A 397 -7.33 -17.36 26.79
N THR A 398 -8.23 -17.71 25.87
CA THR A 398 -9.06 -16.74 25.13
C THR A 398 -10.55 -16.86 25.42
N THR A 399 -11.07 -18.08 25.55
CA THR A 399 -12.50 -18.35 25.77
C THR A 399 -12.86 -18.24 27.26
N LEU A 400 -14.02 -17.65 27.55
CA LEU A 400 -14.47 -17.27 28.90
C LEU A 400 -15.72 -18.04 29.34
N TYR A 401 -15.71 -18.56 30.56
CA TYR A 401 -16.81 -19.33 31.14
C TYR A 401 -17.14 -18.85 32.54
N CYS A 402 -18.43 -18.76 32.89
CA CYS A 402 -18.82 -18.38 34.25
C CYS A 402 -18.51 -19.49 35.28
N SER A 403 -18.29 -20.74 34.85
CA SER A 403 -17.84 -21.83 35.73
C SER A 403 -17.13 -22.96 34.97
N LYS A 404 -16.38 -23.79 35.69
CA LYS A 404 -15.77 -25.04 35.16
C LYS A 404 -16.80 -26.00 34.58
N GLY A 405 -18.03 -26.02 35.11
CA GLY A 405 -19.11 -26.86 34.60
C GLY A 405 -19.48 -26.47 33.17
N TYR A 406 -19.66 -25.18 32.92
CA TYR A 406 -19.93 -24.68 31.58
C TYR A 406 -18.75 -24.83 30.63
N GLN A 407 -17.51 -24.72 31.11
CA GLN A 407 -16.32 -25.04 30.31
C GLN A 407 -16.33 -26.50 29.85
N LYS A 408 -16.64 -27.47 30.74
CA LYS A 408 -16.69 -28.91 30.40
C LYS A 408 -17.77 -29.21 29.35
N VAL A 409 -18.93 -28.60 29.48
CA VAL A 409 -20.03 -28.76 28.52
C VAL A 409 -19.65 -28.14 27.17
N ALA A 410 -19.12 -26.92 27.13
CA ALA A 410 -18.68 -26.30 25.89
C ALA A 410 -17.51 -27.06 25.22
N TRP A 411 -16.64 -27.69 26.02
CA TRP A 411 -15.56 -28.55 25.53
C TRP A 411 -16.08 -29.82 24.83
N LYS A 412 -17.11 -30.46 25.39
CA LYS A 412 -17.68 -31.72 24.86
C LYS A 412 -18.69 -31.50 23.75
N GLU A 413 -19.56 -30.50 23.92
CA GLU A 413 -20.77 -30.31 23.10
C GLU A 413 -20.74 -29.00 22.30
N GLY A 414 -19.95 -28.00 22.71
CA GLY A 414 -19.99 -26.65 22.14
C GLY A 414 -18.90 -26.35 21.10
N GLY A 415 -18.20 -27.36 20.58
CA GLY A 415 -17.14 -27.20 19.58
C GLY A 415 -15.86 -26.50 20.08
N HIS A 416 -15.75 -26.18 21.37
CA HIS A 416 -14.60 -25.44 21.89
C HIS A 416 -13.29 -26.23 21.77
N LYS A 417 -13.33 -27.57 21.86
CA LYS A 417 -12.15 -28.43 21.74
C LYS A 417 -11.40 -28.21 20.42
N ASP A 418 -12.12 -28.12 19.31
CA ASP A 418 -11.51 -27.96 17.98
C ASP A 418 -10.98 -26.55 17.79
N MET A 419 -11.75 -25.53 18.20
CA MET A 419 -11.27 -24.14 18.24
C MET A 419 -10.02 -23.96 19.11
N CYS A 420 -9.97 -24.62 20.26
CA CYS A 420 -8.85 -24.56 21.18
C CYS A 420 -7.57 -25.17 20.58
N LYS A 421 -7.70 -26.28 19.83
CA LYS A 421 -6.59 -26.91 19.10
C LYS A 421 -6.08 -26.02 17.98
N MET A 422 -6.97 -25.43 17.16
CA MET A 422 -6.57 -24.51 16.08
C MET A 422 -5.76 -23.32 16.63
N LYS A 423 -6.25 -22.67 17.69
CA LYS A 423 -5.54 -21.56 18.37
C LYS A 423 -4.21 -21.97 19.01
N GLN A 424 -4.03 -23.24 19.39
CA GLN A 424 -2.75 -23.75 19.86
C GLN A 424 -1.79 -24.01 18.72
N GLN A 425 -2.30 -24.56 17.62
CA GLN A 425 -1.50 -24.85 16.43
C GLN A 425 -0.95 -23.56 15.81
N GLU A 426 -1.76 -22.51 15.68
CA GLU A 426 -1.30 -21.18 15.24
C GLU A 426 -0.11 -20.67 16.05
N ARG A 427 -0.15 -20.86 17.38
CA ARG A 427 0.96 -20.47 18.26
C ARG A 427 2.21 -21.32 18.05
N LYS A 428 2.05 -22.62 17.83
CA LYS A 428 3.18 -23.54 17.60
C LYS A 428 3.85 -23.31 16.25
N GLU A 429 3.08 -22.94 15.23
CA GLU A 429 3.58 -22.69 13.87
C GLU A 429 4.29 -21.33 13.73
N GLY A 430 4.33 -20.51 14.78
CA GLY A 430 4.92 -19.17 14.73
C GLY A 430 4.24 -18.25 13.70
N LYS A 431 3.05 -18.63 13.20
CA LYS A 431 2.26 -17.81 12.29
C LYS A 431 1.90 -16.54 13.05
N LEU A 432 2.57 -15.43 12.72
CA LEU A 432 2.15 -14.11 13.15
C LEU A 432 0.68 -13.97 12.78
N GLN A 433 -0.18 -13.74 13.78
CA GLN A 433 -1.56 -13.42 13.49
C GLN A 433 -1.53 -12.15 12.64
N SER A 434 -1.95 -12.24 11.38
CA SER A 434 -2.01 -11.07 10.51
C SER A 434 -2.92 -9.99 11.11
N ILE A 435 -3.90 -10.37 11.92
CA ILE A 435 -4.75 -9.43 12.67
C ILE A 435 -4.40 -9.48 14.16
N THR A 436 -4.15 -8.31 14.75
CA THR A 436 -3.95 -8.19 16.19
C THR A 436 -5.24 -8.52 16.97
N LYS A 437 -5.13 -8.98 18.22
CA LYS A 437 -6.33 -9.21 19.06
C LYS A 437 -7.19 -7.96 19.24
N SER A 438 -6.57 -6.78 19.26
CA SER A 438 -7.27 -5.49 19.35
C SER A 438 -8.06 -5.16 18.09
N ASP A 439 -7.50 -5.45 16.91
CA ASP A 439 -8.19 -5.25 15.63
C ASP A 439 -9.35 -6.25 15.48
N ALA A 440 -9.13 -7.53 15.84
CA ALA A 440 -10.18 -8.54 15.80
C ALA A 440 -11.38 -8.19 16.70
N ALA A 441 -11.12 -7.66 17.90
CA ALA A 441 -12.17 -7.18 18.79
C ALA A 441 -12.90 -5.97 18.19
N PHE A 442 -12.14 -5.03 17.63
CA PHE A 442 -12.71 -3.85 17.00
C PHE A 442 -13.57 -4.17 15.78
N PHE A 443 -13.19 -5.15 14.95
CA PHE A 443 -14.03 -5.62 13.83
C PHE A 443 -15.40 -6.08 14.30
N HIS A 444 -15.47 -6.77 15.44
CA HIS A 444 -16.72 -7.19 16.02
C HIS A 444 -17.60 -6.00 16.42
N ASP A 445 -17.02 -5.03 17.13
CA ASP A 445 -17.73 -3.83 17.58
C ASP A 445 -18.20 -2.99 16.39
N LEU A 446 -17.33 -2.81 15.39
CA LEU A 446 -17.60 -2.09 14.15
C LEU A 446 -18.72 -2.73 13.34
N ALA A 447 -18.60 -4.02 13.03
CA ALA A 447 -19.58 -4.75 12.24
C ALA A 447 -20.94 -4.80 12.94
N THR A 448 -20.96 -4.98 14.27
CA THR A 448 -22.18 -4.91 15.07
C THR A 448 -22.80 -3.52 14.98
N ARG A 449 -22.01 -2.44 15.18
CA ARG A 449 -22.42 -1.04 15.01
C ARG A 449 -23.09 -0.78 13.67
N ASP A 450 -22.35 -1.04 12.62
CA ASP A 450 -22.76 -0.68 11.28
C ASP A 450 -24.00 -1.49 10.86
N ALA A 451 -24.06 -2.79 11.20
CA ALA A 451 -25.25 -3.61 10.95
C ALA A 451 -26.48 -3.09 11.70
N ARG A 452 -26.34 -2.69 12.97
CA ARG A 452 -27.47 -2.13 13.74
C ARG A 452 -27.97 -0.82 13.15
N HIS A 453 -27.06 0.08 12.77
CA HIS A 453 -27.41 1.35 12.14
C HIS A 453 -28.20 1.14 10.84
N HIS A 454 -27.91 0.06 10.11
CA HIS A 454 -28.57 -0.29 8.86
C HIS A 454 -29.73 -1.30 9.02
N LEU A 455 -30.15 -1.64 10.25
CA LEU A 455 -31.27 -2.57 10.49
C LEU A 455 -32.55 -2.18 9.75
N PRO A 456 -32.99 -0.90 9.69
CA PRO A 456 -34.20 -0.55 8.94
C PRO A 456 -34.11 -0.90 7.45
N TYR A 457 -32.93 -0.74 6.84
CA TYR A 457 -32.68 -1.13 5.46
C TYR A 457 -32.66 -2.66 5.32
N LEU A 458 -31.94 -3.35 6.19
CA LEU A 458 -31.83 -4.81 6.18
C LEU A 458 -33.20 -5.49 6.39
N HIS A 459 -34.06 -4.94 7.25
CA HIS A 459 -35.45 -5.41 7.44
C HIS A 459 -36.27 -5.30 6.15
N ARG A 460 -36.15 -4.19 5.41
CA ARG A 460 -36.82 -4.04 4.12
C ARG A 460 -36.28 -5.04 3.10
N LEU A 461 -34.97 -5.27 3.09
CA LEU A 461 -34.32 -6.25 2.21
C LEU A 461 -34.81 -7.68 2.51
N ALA A 462 -34.84 -8.07 3.79
CA ALA A 462 -35.34 -9.37 4.24
C ALA A 462 -36.78 -9.63 3.77
N ARG A 463 -37.68 -8.65 3.97
CA ARG A 463 -39.10 -8.78 3.60
C ARG A 463 -39.33 -8.83 2.09
N SER A 464 -38.55 -8.06 1.33
CA SER A 464 -38.73 -7.94 -0.13
C SER A 464 -38.10 -9.11 -0.90
N GLU A 465 -36.85 -9.45 -0.60
CA GLU A 465 -36.11 -10.50 -1.32
C GLU A 465 -36.34 -11.90 -0.75
N TYR A 466 -36.65 -12.00 0.56
CA TYR A 466 -36.71 -13.28 1.27
C TYR A 466 -37.93 -13.42 2.20
N PRO A 467 -39.17 -13.21 1.71
CA PRO A 467 -40.37 -13.14 2.56
C PRO A 467 -40.68 -14.41 3.38
N LYS A 468 -40.04 -15.54 3.05
CA LYS A 468 -40.26 -16.84 3.71
C LYS A 468 -39.22 -17.17 4.78
N ILE A 469 -38.15 -16.38 4.90
CA ILE A 469 -37.05 -16.66 5.82
C ILE A 469 -37.20 -15.76 7.04
N LYS A 470 -37.17 -16.37 8.23
CA LYS A 470 -37.16 -15.62 9.50
C LYS A 470 -35.84 -14.87 9.65
N ASP A 471 -35.86 -13.75 10.36
CA ASP A 471 -34.69 -12.90 10.59
C ASP A 471 -33.45 -13.65 11.11
N SER A 472 -33.64 -14.63 12.00
CA SER A 472 -32.58 -15.50 12.53
C SER A 472 -31.97 -16.48 11.51
N GLY A 473 -32.60 -16.63 10.35
CA GLY A 473 -32.14 -17.43 9.23
C GLY A 473 -31.22 -16.70 8.27
N PHE A 474 -30.86 -15.44 8.54
CA PHE A 474 -29.94 -14.66 7.70
C PHE A 474 -28.54 -14.53 8.30
N ILE A 475 -27.60 -14.30 7.39
CA ILE A 475 -26.28 -13.75 7.65
C ILE A 475 -26.29 -12.32 7.11
N ILE A 476 -25.96 -11.36 7.97
CA ILE A 476 -25.74 -9.97 7.55
C ILE A 476 -24.36 -9.90 6.91
N TYR A 477 -24.28 -9.45 5.66
CA TYR A 477 -23.02 -9.33 4.93
C TYR A 477 -22.67 -7.86 4.72
N ILE A 478 -21.47 -7.47 5.15
CA ILE A 478 -20.95 -6.10 5.04
C ILE A 478 -19.67 -6.13 4.21
N ASP A 479 -19.67 -5.43 3.09
CA ASP A 479 -18.49 -5.26 2.25
C ASP A 479 -17.83 -3.91 2.55
N TYR A 480 -16.73 -3.95 3.29
CA TYR A 480 -15.89 -2.78 3.60
C TYR A 480 -14.79 -2.53 2.57
N THR A 481 -14.71 -3.34 1.51
CA THR A 481 -13.76 -3.13 0.40
C THR A 481 -14.25 -2.06 -0.58
N ILE A 482 -15.50 -1.60 -0.42
CA ILE A 482 -16.15 -0.56 -1.21
C ILE A 482 -16.52 0.60 -0.29
N LEU A 483 -16.43 1.83 -0.81
CA LEU A 483 -16.77 3.06 -0.10
C LEU A 483 -17.94 3.77 -0.81
N PRO A 484 -19.07 4.05 -0.11
CA PRO A 484 -19.41 3.61 1.25
C PRO A 484 -19.61 2.08 1.34
N ALA A 485 -19.54 1.54 2.56
CA ALA A 485 -19.68 0.10 2.79
C ALA A 485 -21.04 -0.42 2.30
N LYS A 486 -21.04 -1.59 1.64
CA LYS A 486 -22.25 -2.18 1.07
C LYS A 486 -22.84 -3.25 2.01
N PHE A 487 -24.14 -3.20 2.22
CA PHE A 487 -24.87 -4.11 3.10
C PHE A 487 -25.80 -5.03 2.30
N SER A 488 -25.82 -6.32 2.64
CA SER A 488 -26.69 -7.32 2.02
C SER A 488 -27.05 -8.44 3.01
N LEU A 489 -28.01 -9.30 2.62
CA LEU A 489 -28.41 -10.47 3.38
C LEU A 489 -28.18 -11.73 2.57
N LYS A 490 -27.75 -12.79 3.25
CA LYS A 490 -27.63 -14.13 2.67
C LYS A 490 -28.37 -15.15 3.55
N PRO A 491 -29.19 -16.05 2.98
CA PRO A 491 -29.75 -17.16 3.75
C PRO A 491 -28.65 -18.04 4.37
N LEU A 492 -28.75 -18.33 5.67
CA LEU A 492 -27.82 -19.21 6.39
C LEU A 492 -27.82 -20.64 5.81
N ALA A 493 -28.97 -21.07 5.28
CA ALA A 493 -29.11 -22.36 4.60
C ALA A 493 -28.24 -22.45 3.34
N ASP A 494 -28.04 -21.33 2.63
CA ASP A 494 -27.29 -21.28 1.37
C ASP A 494 -25.83 -20.85 1.55
N TYR A 495 -25.31 -20.84 2.78
CA TYR A 495 -23.96 -20.34 3.06
C TYR A 495 -22.87 -20.97 2.19
N GLU A 496 -22.89 -22.30 2.02
CA GLU A 496 -21.90 -23.03 1.23
C GLU A 496 -21.96 -22.69 -0.27
N ARG A 497 -23.14 -22.39 -0.79
CA ARG A 497 -23.34 -22.00 -2.19
C ARG A 497 -22.90 -20.55 -2.46
N ASN A 498 -22.98 -19.71 -1.43
CA ASN A 498 -22.77 -18.28 -1.53
C ASN A 498 -21.43 -17.79 -0.92
N MET A 499 -20.56 -18.72 -0.53
CA MET A 499 -19.20 -18.41 -0.11
C MET A 499 -18.42 -17.86 -1.31
N PRO A 500 -17.69 -16.75 -1.15
CA PRO A 500 -16.80 -16.25 -2.20
C PRO A 500 -15.81 -17.35 -2.59
N ALA A 501 -15.73 -17.70 -3.88
CA ALA A 501 -14.98 -18.86 -4.37
C ALA A 501 -13.45 -18.76 -4.25
N SER A 502 -12.91 -17.67 -3.70
CA SER A 502 -11.48 -17.36 -3.74
C SER A 502 -11.03 -16.44 -2.60
N LEU A 503 -11.17 -16.89 -1.35
CA LEU A 503 -10.57 -16.16 -0.24
C LEU A 503 -9.14 -16.64 -0.07
N ASP A 504 -8.16 -15.73 -0.16
CA ASP A 504 -6.77 -15.96 0.22
C ASP A 504 -6.62 -16.11 1.77
N GLY A 505 -7.64 -16.66 2.42
CA GLY A 505 -7.70 -16.87 3.85
C GLY A 505 -6.78 -18.01 4.29
N SER A 506 -6.30 -17.94 5.53
CA SER A 506 -5.67 -19.11 6.13
C SER A 506 -6.72 -20.21 6.37
N SER A 507 -6.32 -21.47 6.22
CA SER A 507 -7.17 -22.63 6.56
C SER A 507 -7.81 -22.53 7.95
N ASN A 508 -7.14 -21.86 8.89
CA ASN A 508 -7.65 -21.64 10.24
C ASN A 508 -8.77 -20.58 10.28
N ALA A 509 -8.70 -19.54 9.46
CA ALA A 509 -9.76 -18.55 9.36
C ALA A 509 -11.03 -19.17 8.76
N GLU A 510 -10.87 -20.03 7.75
CA GLU A 510 -11.96 -20.79 7.14
C GLU A 510 -12.61 -21.75 8.14
N ALA A 511 -11.82 -22.60 8.81
CA ALA A 511 -12.32 -23.53 9.80
C ALA A 511 -13.00 -22.83 10.99
N ARG A 512 -12.53 -21.63 11.38
CA ARG A 512 -13.19 -20.81 12.39
C ARG A 512 -14.53 -20.26 11.89
N ASN A 513 -14.60 -19.78 10.64
CA ASN A 513 -15.85 -19.30 10.05
C ASN A 513 -16.87 -20.44 9.93
N GLU A 514 -16.43 -21.63 9.49
CA GLU A 514 -17.26 -22.83 9.44
C GLU A 514 -17.79 -23.22 10.83
N ALA A 515 -16.94 -23.17 11.86
CA ALA A 515 -17.37 -23.43 13.24
C ALA A 515 -18.46 -22.45 13.72
N PHE A 516 -18.39 -21.17 13.34
CA PHE A 516 -19.44 -20.20 13.66
C PHE A 516 -20.73 -20.45 12.88
N VAL A 517 -20.63 -20.80 11.60
CA VAL A 517 -21.78 -21.17 10.77
C VAL A 517 -22.49 -22.40 11.30
N LYS A 518 -21.73 -23.45 11.63
CA LYS A 518 -22.24 -24.65 12.27
C LYS A 518 -22.93 -24.32 13.59
N ARG A 519 -22.30 -23.51 14.44
CA ARG A 519 -22.88 -23.08 15.74
C ARG A 519 -24.21 -22.34 15.55
N ALA A 520 -24.33 -21.47 14.56
CA ALA A 520 -25.57 -20.76 14.26
C ALA A 520 -26.67 -21.71 13.74
N ARG A 521 -26.32 -22.63 12.83
CA ARG A 521 -27.25 -23.65 12.28
C ARG A 521 -27.79 -24.59 13.35
N GLU A 522 -26.94 -25.05 14.26
CA GLU A 522 -27.31 -25.97 15.35
C GLU A 522 -28.12 -25.30 16.47
N ASN A 523 -28.16 -23.95 16.50
CA ASN A 523 -28.83 -23.18 17.55
C ASN A 523 -29.71 -22.08 16.93
N PRO A 524 -30.73 -22.45 16.13
CA PRO A 524 -31.57 -21.50 15.43
C PRO A 524 -32.27 -20.56 16.42
N GLY A 525 -32.27 -19.26 16.12
CA GLY A 525 -32.88 -18.25 16.99
C GLY A 525 -32.10 -17.93 18.26
N LYS A 526 -30.87 -18.45 18.44
CA LYS A 526 -29.97 -18.01 19.53
C LYS A 526 -28.81 -17.15 19.04
N PHE A 527 -28.24 -17.53 17.90
CA PHE A 527 -27.10 -16.84 17.31
C PHE A 527 -27.42 -16.33 15.92
N MET A 528 -26.73 -15.26 15.58
CA MET A 528 -26.70 -14.64 14.27
C MET A 528 -25.26 -14.43 13.84
N LEU A 529 -25.05 -14.36 12.53
CA LEU A 529 -23.74 -14.06 11.96
C LEU A 529 -23.78 -12.72 11.25
N ILE A 530 -22.76 -11.91 11.54
CA ILE A 530 -22.40 -10.75 10.73
C ILE A 530 -21.07 -11.11 10.08
N GLN A 531 -21.06 -11.16 8.76
CA GLN A 531 -19.89 -11.46 7.97
C GLN A 531 -19.40 -10.20 7.28
N SER A 532 -18.13 -9.88 7.47
CA SER A 532 -17.50 -8.67 6.96
C SER A 532 -16.37 -9.02 6.01
N GLN A 533 -16.40 -8.44 4.81
CA GLN A 533 -15.32 -8.50 3.84
C GLN A 533 -14.45 -7.25 4.01
N LEU A 534 -13.15 -7.46 4.28
CA LEU A 534 -12.18 -6.41 4.59
C LEU A 534 -11.06 -6.41 3.55
N SER A 535 -10.52 -5.23 3.22
CA SER A 535 -9.29 -5.13 2.41
C SER A 535 -8.11 -5.69 3.19
N ASN A 536 -7.35 -6.63 2.61
CA ASN A 536 -6.15 -7.21 3.21
C ASN A 536 -5.06 -7.26 2.13
N GLY A 537 -4.41 -6.12 1.93
CA GLY A 537 -3.56 -5.84 0.77
C GLY A 537 -4.32 -6.01 -0.56
N ILE A 538 -3.72 -6.70 -1.52
CA ILE A 538 -4.32 -7.04 -2.82
C ILE A 538 -5.45 -8.07 -2.72
N GLY A 539 -5.57 -8.72 -1.56
CA GLY A 539 -6.58 -9.73 -1.28
C GLY A 539 -7.71 -9.18 -0.43
N VAL A 540 -8.65 -10.07 -0.13
CA VAL A 540 -9.77 -9.79 0.77
C VAL A 540 -9.76 -10.76 1.93
N GLN A 541 -10.12 -10.26 3.11
CA GLN A 541 -10.23 -11.07 4.31
C GLN A 541 -11.66 -11.12 4.79
N LEU A 542 -12.14 -12.32 5.06
CA LEU A 542 -13.47 -12.54 5.62
C LEU A 542 -13.41 -12.70 7.14
N VAL A 543 -14.11 -11.80 7.83
CA VAL A 543 -14.24 -11.83 9.29
C VAL A 543 -15.70 -12.10 9.66
N THR A 544 -15.93 -13.15 10.44
CA THR A 544 -17.28 -13.49 10.92
C THR A 544 -17.40 -13.16 12.41
N SER A 545 -18.41 -12.36 12.73
CA SER A 545 -18.84 -12.01 14.08
C SER A 545 -20.11 -12.76 14.44
N VAL A 546 -20.17 -13.28 15.67
CA VAL A 546 -21.38 -13.91 16.21
C VAL A 546 -22.07 -12.92 17.13
N VAL A 547 -23.35 -12.66 16.90
CA VAL A 547 -24.20 -11.85 17.79
C VAL A 547 -25.41 -12.66 18.25
N THR A 548 -26.12 -12.19 19.27
CA THR A 548 -27.34 -12.84 19.77
C THR A 548 -28.51 -12.65 18.79
N ALA A 549 -29.49 -13.54 18.80
CA ALA A 549 -30.65 -13.43 17.90
C ALA A 549 -31.54 -12.21 18.19
N ASP A 550 -31.51 -11.69 19.42
CA ASP A 550 -32.21 -10.45 19.79
C ASP A 550 -31.68 -9.21 19.07
N PHE A 551 -30.59 -9.35 18.31
CA PHE A 551 -30.01 -8.30 17.49
C PHE A 551 -31.03 -7.59 16.59
N TRP A 552 -31.99 -8.31 15.97
CA TRP A 552 -33.01 -7.71 15.10
C TRP A 552 -34.11 -6.95 15.84
N ASN A 553 -34.35 -7.30 17.10
CA ASN A 553 -35.44 -6.75 17.92
C ASN A 553 -34.98 -5.54 18.75
N SER A 554 -33.69 -5.25 18.75
CA SER A 554 -33.12 -4.10 19.45
C SER A 554 -33.45 -2.82 18.68
N GLU A 555 -34.67 -2.29 18.84
CA GLU A 555 -35.16 -1.09 18.14
C GLU A 555 -34.35 0.18 18.46
N THR A 556 -33.64 0.20 19.59
CA THR A 556 -32.81 1.32 20.00
C THR A 556 -31.42 0.83 20.34
N TRP A 557 -30.45 1.11 19.48
CA TRP A 557 -29.09 1.35 19.96
C TRP A 557 -28.93 2.84 20.26
N ASP A 558 -29.88 3.40 20.99
CA ASP A 558 -29.60 4.61 21.74
C ASP A 558 -28.57 4.18 22.77
N PHE A 559 -27.33 4.61 22.56
CA PHE A 559 -26.24 4.45 23.52
C PHE A 559 -26.81 4.72 24.91
N PRO A 560 -27.02 3.71 25.76
CA PRO A 560 -27.50 4.00 27.08
C PRO A 560 -26.29 4.57 27.79
N LEU A 561 -26.20 5.90 27.83
CA LEU A 561 -25.58 6.61 28.94
C LEU A 561 -26.44 6.28 30.16
N HIS A 562 -26.51 5.02 30.57
CA HIS A 562 -27.29 4.61 31.72
C HIS A 562 -26.57 5.18 32.93
N PRO A 563 -27.13 6.16 33.66
CA PRO A 563 -26.45 6.80 34.78
C PRO A 563 -26.17 5.83 35.94
N SER A 564 -26.78 4.64 35.92
CA SER A 564 -26.75 3.66 37.00
C SER A 564 -25.47 2.83 37.09
N LEU A 565 -24.49 2.99 36.19
CA LEU A 565 -23.16 2.34 36.32
C LEU A 565 -22.09 3.27 36.93
N VAL A 566 -22.47 4.46 37.40
CA VAL A 566 -21.58 5.41 38.10
C VAL A 566 -21.56 5.18 39.63
N ASN A 567 -22.43 4.30 40.14
CA ASN A 567 -22.36 3.92 41.56
C ASN A 567 -21.58 2.62 41.72
N ASN A 568 -20.29 2.74 42.06
CA ASN A 568 -19.66 1.73 42.92
C ASN A 568 -18.46 2.33 43.67
N ASP A 569 -18.72 2.57 44.95
CA ASP A 569 -17.88 2.26 46.10
C ASP A 569 -16.36 2.31 45.90
N GLY A 570 -15.79 3.42 46.38
CA GLY A 570 -14.37 3.51 46.67
C GLY A 570 -14.01 2.55 47.80
N ASN A 571 -13.42 1.40 47.45
CA ASN A 571 -12.43 0.70 48.26
C ASN A 571 -11.88 -0.51 47.50
N SER A 572 -10.76 -0.34 46.80
CA SER A 572 -9.72 -1.37 46.71
C SER A 572 -8.39 -0.71 46.33
N LEU A 573 -7.52 -0.61 47.31
CA LEU A 573 -6.09 -0.35 47.14
C LEU A 573 -5.41 -1.62 46.61
N ASP A 574 -4.32 -1.38 45.88
CA ASP A 574 -3.32 -2.33 45.41
C ASP A 574 -3.75 -3.33 44.31
N ASP A 575 -3.58 -2.91 43.04
CA ASP A 575 -2.88 -3.74 42.06
C ASP A 575 -2.42 -2.92 40.84
N GLU A 576 -1.30 -3.37 40.28
CA GLU A 576 -0.36 -2.66 39.42
C GLU A 576 -0.95 -2.01 38.14
N ALA A 577 -0.33 -0.88 37.79
CA ALA A 577 -0.56 -0.02 36.63
C ALA A 577 -0.90 -0.77 35.33
N TYR A 578 -2.12 -0.59 34.80
CA TYR A 578 -2.48 -0.34 33.39
C TYR A 578 -4.01 -0.39 33.21
N ASP A 579 -4.71 0.74 33.38
CA ASP A 579 -5.82 1.17 32.49
C ASP A 579 -6.32 2.54 32.96
N THR A 580 -6.04 3.61 32.21
CA THR A 580 -6.78 4.85 32.39
C THR A 580 -8.22 4.61 31.94
N ASN A 581 -9.11 4.59 32.92
CA ASN A 581 -10.55 4.50 32.73
C ASN A 581 -10.96 5.58 31.73
N VAL A 582 -11.51 5.18 30.58
CA VAL A 582 -12.10 6.13 29.62
C VAL A 582 -13.35 6.67 30.27
N ASP A 583 -13.23 7.85 30.88
CA ASP A 583 -14.36 8.47 31.57
C ASP A 583 -15.32 9.13 30.55
N SER A 584 -16.45 9.62 31.03
CA SER A 584 -17.42 10.38 30.23
C SER A 584 -16.83 11.60 29.51
N VAL A 585 -15.67 12.11 29.96
CA VAL A 585 -14.98 13.25 29.37
C VAL A 585 -14.41 12.90 28.00
N ASP A 586 -13.89 11.68 27.79
CA ASP A 586 -13.37 11.26 26.48
C ASP A 586 -14.48 11.19 25.41
N ILE A 587 -15.66 10.68 25.77
CA ILE A 587 -16.84 10.64 24.88
C ILE A 587 -17.33 12.07 24.59
N MET A 588 -17.38 12.93 25.61
CA MET A 588 -17.75 14.33 25.46
C MET A 588 -16.76 15.08 24.56
N LYS A 589 -15.46 14.87 24.73
CA LYS A 589 -14.39 15.45 23.89
C LYS A 589 -14.55 15.03 22.43
N ALA A 590 -14.78 13.74 22.15
CA ALA A 590 -14.98 13.28 20.78
C ALA A 590 -16.20 13.94 20.11
N ARG A 591 -17.29 14.14 20.87
CA ARG A 591 -18.48 14.86 20.39
C ARG A 591 -18.21 16.35 20.18
N MET A 592 -17.43 16.97 21.06
CA MET A 592 -17.02 18.37 20.90
C MET A 592 -16.16 18.56 19.65
N ILE A 593 -15.22 17.64 19.38
CA ILE A 593 -14.38 17.66 18.17
C ILE A 593 -15.25 17.55 16.91
N LEU A 594 -16.22 16.62 16.88
CA LEU A 594 -17.16 16.50 15.75
C LEU A 594 -17.99 17.76 15.53
N ASN A 595 -18.50 18.37 16.62
CA ASN A 595 -19.26 19.61 16.53
C ASN A 595 -18.38 20.79 16.08
N GLN A 596 -17.14 20.88 16.55
CA GLN A 596 -16.17 21.89 16.10
C GLN A 596 -15.82 21.70 14.63
N PHE A 597 -15.62 20.45 14.19
CA PHE A 597 -15.37 20.14 12.79
C PHE A 597 -16.56 20.55 11.91
N ALA A 598 -17.78 20.16 12.28
CA ALA A 598 -19.01 20.53 11.57
C ALA A 598 -19.19 22.06 11.48
N LYS A 599 -18.89 22.79 12.56
CA LYS A 599 -18.87 24.27 12.56
C LYS A 599 -17.82 24.83 11.62
N SER A 600 -16.62 24.25 11.56
CA SER A 600 -15.57 24.72 10.66
C SER A 600 -15.85 24.45 9.17
N VAL A 601 -16.64 23.41 8.87
CA VAL A 601 -17.08 23.11 7.49
C VAL A 601 -18.18 24.08 7.05
N THR A 602 -19.12 24.42 7.95
CA THR A 602 -20.29 25.26 7.66
C THR A 602 -20.01 26.76 7.76
N GLY A 603 -19.14 27.19 8.69
CA GLY A 603 -18.82 28.61 8.90
C GLY A 603 -18.01 29.29 7.78
N GLY A 604 -17.58 28.53 6.76
CA GLY A 604 -16.93 29.08 5.56
C GLY A 604 -17.90 29.60 4.49
N GLU A 605 -19.21 29.31 4.60
CA GLU A 605 -20.20 29.74 3.61
C GLU A 605 -20.91 31.06 3.96
N GLU A 606 -20.81 31.56 5.21
CA GLU A 606 -21.52 32.77 5.65
C GLU A 606 -20.81 34.11 5.35
N THR A 607 -19.61 34.12 4.74
CA THR A 607 -18.86 35.36 4.41
C THR A 607 -18.68 35.64 2.91
N LEU A 608 -19.38 34.92 2.04
CA LEU A 608 -19.39 35.12 0.59
C LEU A 608 -20.82 35.21 0.05
N PHE A 609 -21.59 36.18 0.52
CA PHE A 609 -22.74 36.76 -0.18
C PHE A 609 -22.82 38.26 0.06
#